data_AF-A0A7W0P9P0-F1
#
_entry.id   AF-A0A7W0P9P0-F1
#
_cell.length_a   1.000
_cell.length_b   1.000
_cell.length_c   1.000
_cell.angle_alpha   90.00
_cell.angle_beta   90.00
_cell.angle_gamma   90.00
#
_symmetry.space_group_name_H-M   'P 1'
#
loop_
_entity.id
_entity.type
_entity.pdbx_description
1 polymer ?
#
loop_
_entity_poly.entity_id
_entity_poly.type
_entity_poly.pdbx_seq_one_letter_code
_entity_poly.pdbx_strand_id
1 'polypeptide(L)'
;MVPIVVEGLPDAPQLCLVDSGSLRNRFGAWVAEAAGISLEGAPGETVGMGGDATVARVARVELSLGGATFDAPVWFCDPWPFSFNLLGQEGFFRYFRVAIAAAENWLECTPEPVPE
;
A
#
# COMPACT_ATOMS: atom_id res chain seq x y z
N MET A 1 5.65 10.11 4.06
CA MET A 1 4.73 9.54 3.04
C MET A 1 5.48 9.49 1.71
N VAL A 2 5.12 8.56 0.83
CA VAL A 2 5.73 8.42 -0.51
C VAL A 2 4.63 8.28 -1.58
N PRO A 3 4.85 8.76 -2.81
CA PRO A 3 3.92 8.57 -3.91
C PRO A 3 4.11 7.16 -4.50
N ILE A 4 3.06 6.33 -4.42
CA ILE A 4 3.03 5.00 -5.05
C ILE A 4 2.15 5.07 -6.28
N VAL A 5 2.70 4.69 -7.42
CA VAL A 5 1.89 4.44 -8.61
C VAL A 5 1.35 3.01 -8.53
N VAL A 6 0.06 2.86 -8.77
CA VAL A 6 -0.63 1.57 -8.86
C VAL A 6 -0.80 1.24 -10.34
N GLU A 7 -0.65 -0.02 -10.73
CA GLU A 7 -1.02 -0.46 -12.08
C GLU A 7 -2.42 0.03 -12.47
N GLY A 8 -2.59 0.44 -13.74
CA GLY A 8 -3.82 1.05 -14.21
C GLY A 8 -4.00 2.54 -13.85
N LEU A 9 -3.17 3.12 -12.96
CA LEU A 9 -3.23 4.53 -12.54
C LEU A 9 -1.89 5.29 -12.70
N PRO A 10 -1.26 5.30 -13.89
CA PRO A 10 0.09 5.87 -14.07
C PRO A 10 0.18 7.37 -13.77
N ASP A 11 -0.88 8.12 -14.07
CA ASP A 11 -0.94 9.58 -13.92
C ASP A 11 -1.59 10.02 -12.58
N ALA A 12 -1.93 9.07 -11.71
CA ALA A 12 -2.61 9.32 -10.44
C ALA A 12 -1.89 8.61 -9.28
N PRO A 13 -0.69 9.06 -8.88
CA PRO A 13 0.05 8.47 -7.78
C PRO A 13 -0.73 8.59 -6.47
N GLN A 14 -0.76 7.51 -5.72
CA GLN A 14 -1.40 7.40 -4.42
C GLN A 14 -0.44 7.84 -3.33
N LEU A 15 -0.85 8.77 -2.47
CA LEU A 15 -0.06 9.17 -1.32
C LEU A 15 -0.15 8.10 -0.25
N CYS A 16 0.99 7.51 0.11
CA CYS A 16 1.02 6.41 1.07
C CYS A 16 1.88 6.72 2.29
N LEU A 17 1.36 6.43 3.47
CA LEU A 17 2.10 6.42 4.72
C LEU A 17 2.93 5.14 4.79
N VAL A 18 4.24 5.30 5.03
CA VAL A 18 5.16 4.22 5.31
C VAL A 18 5.02 3.87 6.78
N ASP A 19 4.45 2.71 7.09
CA ASP A 19 4.04 2.33 8.43
C ASP A 19 4.58 0.94 8.80
N SER A 20 5.73 0.92 9.49
CA SER A 20 6.30 -0.32 9.99
C SER A 20 5.44 -0.99 11.08
N GLY A 21 4.46 -0.28 11.66
CA GLY A 21 3.48 -0.84 12.59
C GLY A 21 2.34 -1.59 11.89
N SER A 22 2.14 -1.39 10.58
CA SER A 22 1.17 -2.14 9.79
C SER A 22 1.79 -3.40 9.20
N LEU A 23 1.13 -4.54 9.40
CA LEU A 23 1.54 -5.79 8.76
C LEU A 23 1.35 -5.74 7.23
N ARG A 24 0.31 -5.05 6.75
CA ARG A 24 -0.18 -5.15 5.36
C ARG A 24 -0.18 -3.80 4.66
N ASN A 25 -0.02 -3.81 3.33
CA ASN A 25 -0.39 -2.67 2.51
C ASN A 25 -1.92 -2.55 2.55
N ARG A 26 -2.45 -1.37 2.85
CA ARG A 26 -3.90 -1.14 2.93
C ARG A 26 -4.32 0.09 2.18
N PHE A 27 -5.20 -0.09 1.21
CA PHE A 27 -5.62 0.94 0.29
C PHE A 27 -7.14 1.07 0.36
N GLY A 28 -7.69 2.24 0.07
CA GLY A 28 -9.13 2.35 -0.12
C GLY A 28 -9.60 1.51 -1.30
N ALA A 29 -10.74 0.83 -1.18
CA ALA A 29 -11.26 -0.04 -2.25
C ALA A 29 -11.54 0.71 -3.56
N TRP A 30 -11.82 2.02 -3.48
CA TRP A 30 -11.94 2.92 -4.63
C TRP A 30 -10.67 2.97 -5.50
N VAL A 31 -9.49 2.68 -4.94
CA VAL A 31 -8.25 2.59 -5.73
C VAL A 31 -8.30 1.39 -6.66
N ALA A 32 -8.78 0.23 -6.18
CA ALA A 32 -8.93 -0.96 -7.01
C ALA A 32 -9.95 -0.72 -8.13
N GLU A 33 -11.08 -0.10 -7.82
CA GLU A 33 -12.10 0.27 -8.80
C GLU A 33 -11.52 1.20 -9.88
N ALA A 34 -10.83 2.28 -9.48
CA ALA A 34 -10.23 3.23 -10.39
C ALA A 34 -9.13 2.60 -11.28
N ALA A 35 -8.36 1.67 -10.73
CA ALA A 35 -7.31 0.94 -11.44
C ALA A 35 -7.83 -0.22 -12.32
N GLY A 36 -9.12 -0.56 -12.26
CA GLY A 36 -9.69 -1.70 -12.97
C GLY A 36 -9.31 -3.06 -12.38
N ILE A 37 -8.89 -3.10 -11.10
CA ILE A 37 -8.53 -4.34 -10.39
C ILE A 37 -9.80 -4.98 -9.84
N SER A 38 -10.11 -6.20 -10.29
CA SER A 38 -11.26 -6.95 -9.77
C SER A 38 -10.99 -7.53 -8.38
N LEU A 39 -11.90 -7.29 -7.45
CA LEU A 39 -11.94 -7.91 -6.12
C LEU A 39 -13.03 -9.00 -6.01
N GLU A 40 -13.58 -9.43 -7.15
CA GLU A 40 -14.59 -10.48 -7.21
C GLU A 40 -13.98 -11.82 -6.79
N GLY A 41 -14.66 -12.52 -5.87
CA GLY A 41 -14.15 -13.79 -5.32
C GLY A 41 -12.96 -13.68 -4.37
N ALA A 42 -12.37 -12.49 -4.19
CA ALA A 42 -11.28 -12.28 -3.24
C ALA A 42 -11.76 -12.48 -1.79
N PRO A 43 -11.04 -13.27 -0.96
CA PRO A 43 -11.37 -13.42 0.46
C PRO A 43 -11.41 -12.07 1.17
N GLY A 44 -12.47 -11.85 1.95
CA GLY A 44 -12.63 -10.65 2.78
C GLY A 44 -12.33 -10.95 4.26
N GLU A 45 -11.66 -10.03 4.93
CA GLU A 45 -11.52 -10.00 6.39
C GLU A 45 -12.07 -8.69 6.96
N THR A 46 -12.75 -8.76 8.11
CA THR A 46 -13.13 -7.54 8.84
C THR A 46 -11.96 -7.13 9.72
N VAL A 47 -11.52 -5.89 9.61
CA VAL A 47 -10.42 -5.33 10.40
C VAL A 47 -10.82 -4.02 11.06
N GLY A 48 -10.29 -3.79 12.26
CA GLY A 48 -10.44 -2.50 12.94
C GLY A 48 -9.43 -1.49 12.42
N MET A 49 -9.87 -0.29 12.09
CA MET A 49 -9.04 0.78 11.57
C MET A 49 -9.58 2.14 11.96
N GLY A 50 -8.76 2.98 12.60
CA GLY A 50 -9.15 4.34 12.97
C GLY A 50 -10.33 4.43 13.95
N GLY A 51 -10.66 3.33 14.65
CA GLY A 51 -11.84 3.24 15.53
C GLY A 51 -13.08 2.64 14.86
N ASP A 52 -13.06 2.43 13.54
CA ASP A 52 -14.14 1.83 12.77
C ASP A 52 -13.80 0.41 12.29
N ALA A 53 -14.80 -0.32 11.82
CA ALA A 53 -14.63 -1.61 11.16
C ALA A 53 -14.66 -1.43 9.63
N THR A 54 -13.74 -2.10 8.93
CA THR A 54 -13.67 -2.11 7.46
C THR A 54 -13.53 -3.54 6.94
N VAL A 55 -14.08 -3.80 5.76
CA VAL A 55 -13.89 -5.07 5.05
C VAL A 55 -12.71 -4.92 4.10
N ALA A 56 -11.66 -5.70 4.34
CA ALA A 56 -10.47 -5.73 3.52
C ALA A 56 -10.48 -6.95 2.60
N ARG A 57 -10.32 -6.74 1.29
CA ARG A 57 -10.15 -7.78 0.27
C ARG A 57 -8.77 -7.68 -0.35
N VAL A 58 -8.13 -8.82 -0.59
CA VAL A 58 -6.75 -8.87 -1.06
C VAL A 58 -6.67 -9.11 -2.57
N ALA A 59 -5.80 -8.35 -3.24
CA ALA A 59 -5.31 -8.65 -4.58
C ALA A 59 -3.80 -8.41 -4.64
N ARG A 60 -3.11 -9.10 -5.56
CA ARG A 60 -1.72 -8.77 -5.91
C ARG A 60 -1.75 -7.73 -7.02
N VAL A 61 -0.88 -6.74 -6.89
CA VAL A 61 -0.82 -5.56 -7.77
C VAL A 61 0.63 -5.18 -7.98
N GLU A 62 0.93 -4.80 -9.22
CA GLU A 62 2.16 -4.09 -9.52
C GLU A 62 2.09 -2.66 -8.98
N LEU A 63 3.06 -2.31 -8.12
CA LEU A 63 3.24 -1.00 -7.54
C LEU A 63 4.59 -0.43 -7.99
N SER A 64 4.72 0.90 -8.05
CA SER A 64 6.03 1.52 -8.27
C SER A 64 6.28 2.76 -7.42
N LEU A 65 7.55 2.94 -7.06
CA LEU A 65 8.10 4.09 -6.34
C LEU A 65 9.39 4.52 -7.03
N GLY A 66 9.43 5.74 -7.57
CA GLY A 66 10.66 6.30 -8.16
C GLY A 66 11.27 5.45 -9.28
N GLY A 67 10.43 4.76 -10.05
CA GLY A 67 10.86 3.86 -11.15
C GLY A 67 11.22 2.44 -10.72
N ALA A 68 11.26 2.14 -9.42
CA ALA A 68 11.37 0.77 -8.93
C ALA A 68 9.97 0.14 -8.87
N THR A 69 9.80 -0.99 -9.57
CA THR A 69 8.53 -1.72 -9.68
C THR A 69 8.57 -2.99 -8.84
N PHE A 70 7.47 -3.33 -8.18
CA PHE A 70 7.36 -4.50 -7.32
C PHE A 70 5.92 -5.02 -7.27
N ASP A 71 5.76 -6.35 -7.29
CA ASP A 71 4.46 -7.02 -7.17
C ASP A 71 4.17 -7.35 -5.70
N ALA A 72 3.16 -6.72 -5.11
CA ALA A 72 2.87 -6.85 -3.68
C ALA A 72 1.38 -7.13 -3.43
N PRO A 73 1.04 -7.87 -2.35
CA PRO A 73 -0.34 -7.98 -1.92
C PRO A 73 -0.81 -6.63 -1.33
N VAL A 74 -2.01 -6.21 -1.72
CA VAL A 74 -2.69 -5.02 -1.20
C VAL A 74 -4.08 -5.41 -0.71
N TRP A 75 -4.41 -4.96 0.49
CA TRP A 75 -5.71 -5.12 1.11
C TRP A 75 -6.55 -3.87 0.85
N PHE A 76 -7.46 -3.99 -0.10
CA PHE A 76 -8.42 -2.96 -0.48
C PHE A 76 -9.58 -2.96 0.51
N CYS A 77 -9.74 -1.84 1.22
CA CYS A 77 -10.59 -1.71 2.39
C CYS A 77 -11.79 -0.80 2.10
N ASP A 78 -12.98 -1.22 2.53
CA ASP A 78 -14.21 -0.43 2.46
C ASP A 78 -15.06 -0.61 3.75
N PRO A 79 -15.36 0.48 4.49
CA PRO A 79 -14.97 1.87 4.25
C PRO A 79 -13.48 2.15 4.48
N TRP A 80 -12.96 3.21 3.85
CA TRP A 80 -11.61 3.73 4.09
C TRP A 80 -11.66 5.18 4.60
N PRO A 81 -11.30 5.46 5.87
CA PRO A 81 -11.53 6.76 6.48
C PRO A 81 -10.42 7.80 6.22
N PHE A 82 -9.33 7.42 5.56
CA PHE A 82 -8.14 8.28 5.42
C PHE A 82 -7.96 8.84 4.01
N SER A 83 -7.32 10.00 3.91
CA SER A 83 -6.91 10.62 2.64
C SER A 83 -5.60 10.07 2.07
N PHE A 84 -5.01 9.06 2.73
CA PHE A 84 -3.78 8.38 2.34
C PHE A 84 -3.98 6.87 2.45
N ASN A 85 -3.10 6.10 1.80
CA ASN A 85 -3.05 4.64 1.92
C ASN A 85 -1.87 4.22 2.82
N LEU A 86 -1.81 2.95 3.23
CA LEU A 86 -0.78 2.41 4.12
C LEU A 86 0.15 1.44 3.38
N LEU A 87 1.44 1.53 3.67
CA LEU A 87 2.47 0.60 3.24
C LEU A 87 3.00 -0.16 4.45
N GLY A 88 2.86 -1.49 4.43
CA GLY A 88 3.14 -2.36 5.56
C GLY A 88 4.22 -3.41 5.28
N GLN A 89 4.48 -4.22 6.29
CA GLN A 89 5.62 -5.15 6.35
C GLN A 89 5.62 -6.22 5.24
N GLU A 90 4.50 -6.91 5.02
CA GLU A 90 4.37 -8.03 4.07
C GLU A 90 4.35 -7.58 2.59
N GLY A 91 4.17 -6.28 2.35
CA GLY A 91 4.18 -5.68 1.02
C GLY A 91 5.42 -4.81 0.85
N PHE A 92 5.30 -3.52 1.15
CA PHE A 92 6.32 -2.52 0.83
C PHE A 92 7.70 -2.77 1.45
N PHE A 93 7.78 -3.06 2.76
CA PHE A 93 9.06 -3.24 3.44
C PHE A 93 9.81 -4.52 3.00
N ARG A 94 9.14 -5.42 2.28
CA ARG A 94 9.79 -6.58 1.66
C ARG A 94 10.66 -6.21 0.46
N TYR A 95 10.37 -5.08 -0.17
CA TYR A 95 11.01 -4.61 -1.40
C TYR A 95 11.85 -3.34 -1.20
N PHE A 96 11.74 -2.68 -0.05
CA PHE A 96 12.47 -1.46 0.24
C PHE A 96 13.07 -1.50 1.64
N ARG A 97 14.34 -1.13 1.73
CA ARG A 97 14.95 -0.65 2.98
C ARG A 97 14.48 0.76 3.23
N VAL A 98 13.93 1.00 4.42
CA VAL A 98 13.43 2.32 4.81
C VAL A 98 14.30 2.87 5.94
N ALA A 99 14.81 4.08 5.76
CA ALA A 99 15.45 4.86 6.81
C ALA A 99 14.61 6.11 7.10
N ILE A 100 14.39 6.39 8.39
CA ILE A 100 13.59 7.53 8.84
C ILE A 100 14.39 8.30 9.88
N ALA A 101 14.67 9.58 9.62
CA ALA A 101 15.20 10.49 10.61
C ALA A 101 14.15 11.54 10.95
N ALA A 102 13.31 11.23 11.93
CA ALA A 102 12.19 12.08 12.32
C ALA A 102 12.64 13.48 12.80
N ALA A 103 13.75 13.55 13.54
CA ALA A 103 14.30 14.82 14.03
C ALA A 103 14.81 15.74 12.90
N GLU A 104 15.24 15.15 11.78
CA GLU A 104 15.76 15.84 10.60
C GLU A 104 14.71 15.95 9.48
N ASN A 105 13.51 15.41 9.71
CA ASN A 105 12.38 15.41 8.79
C ASN A 105 12.70 14.84 7.40
N TRP A 106 13.44 13.73 7.34
CA TRP A 106 13.66 13.00 6.09
C TRP A 106 13.32 11.51 6.19
N LEU A 107 12.95 10.95 5.03
CA LEU A 107 12.65 9.56 4.80
C LEU A 107 13.35 9.13 3.51
N GLU A 108 14.07 8.03 3.57
CA GLU A 108 14.69 7.39 2.41
C GLU A 108 14.11 5.98 2.23
N CYS A 109 13.83 5.62 0.98
CA CYS A 109 13.39 4.29 0.60
C CYS A 109 14.32 3.79 -0.51
N THR A 110 15.15 2.81 -0.19
CA THR A 110 16.09 2.21 -1.13
C THR A 110 15.54 0.85 -1.57
N PRO A 111 15.38 0.57 -2.88
CA PRO A 111 14.99 -0.75 -3.35
C PRO A 111 15.96 -1.82 -2.82
N GLU A 112 15.41 -2.93 -2.35
CA GLU A 112 16.16 -4.13 -1.96
C GLU A 112 16.02 -5.21 -3.05
N PRO A 113 17.06 -6.03 -3.27
CA PRO A 113 16.90 -7.23 -4.07
C PRO A 113 15.84 -8.13 -3.41
N VAL A 114 14.90 -8.64 -4.21
CA VAL A 114 13.92 -9.60 -3.70
C VAL A 114 14.68 -10.85 -3.23
N PRO A 115 14.55 -11.27 -1.96
CA PRO A 115 15.17 -12.51 -1.50
C PRO A 115 14.55 -13.70 -2.25
N GLU A 116 15.40 -14.63 -2.71
CA GLU A 116 15.00 -15.90 -3.36
C GLU A 116 14.02 -16.73 -2.51
#